data_AF-A0A966WQ12-F1
#
_entry.id   AF-A0A966WQ12-F1
#
_cell.length_a   1.000
_cell.length_b   1.000
_cell.length_c   1.000
_cell.angle_alpha   90.00
_cell.angle_beta   90.00
_cell.angle_gamma   90.00
#
_symmetry.space_group_name_H-M   'P 1'
#
loop_
_entity.id
_entity.type
_entity.pdbx_description
1 polymer ?
#
loop_
_entity_poly.entity_id
_entity_poly.type
_entity_poly.pdbx_seq_one_letter_code
_entity_poly.pdbx_strand_id
1 'polypeptide(L)'
;MAAAIAGILAALLSSIIEVLVMGGMPPVSRLDPMLFLILAVAPVLEEGCKRGFSRLFAAPWGKVGLSFGIMEGLGKLVGLEEGSGLGFFISVLFHWGLGRHAQAGRWPLLVAIGAHVGYNLGAVGFHLLMSDLSSLVMLALSGLILWASFQRPVDAAASDP
;
A
#
# COMPACT_ATOMS: atom_id res chain seq x y z
N MET A 1 12.87 -0.32 -15.27
CA MET A 1 12.18 0.83 -15.90
C MET A 1 10.68 0.62 -15.95
N ALA A 2 10.16 -0.40 -16.66
CA ALA A 2 8.71 -0.67 -16.76
C ALA A 2 7.96 -0.72 -15.41
N ALA A 3 8.49 -1.45 -14.43
CA ALA A 3 7.86 -1.53 -13.10
C ALA A 3 7.84 -0.20 -12.34
N ALA A 4 8.84 0.66 -12.55
CA ALA A 4 8.89 1.97 -11.92
C ALA A 4 7.84 2.91 -12.51
N ILE A 5 7.72 2.95 -13.84
CA ILE A 5 6.67 3.69 -14.54
C ILE A 5 5.30 3.19 -14.09
N ALA A 6 5.09 1.87 -14.09
CA ALA A 6 3.84 1.25 -13.64
C ALA A 6 3.48 1.63 -12.18
N GLY A 7 4.45 1.61 -11.26
CA GLY A 7 4.22 2.00 -9.87
C GLY A 7 3.91 3.49 -9.69
N ILE A 8 4.61 4.36 -10.42
CA ILE A 8 4.36 5.81 -10.40
C ILE A 8 2.96 6.11 -10.97
N LEU A 9 2.61 5.53 -12.12
CA LEU A 9 1.29 5.71 -12.72
C LEU A 9 0.18 5.14 -11.84
N ALA A 10 0.42 4.00 -11.17
CA ALA A 10 -0.53 3.43 -10.23
C ALA A 10 -0.78 4.38 -9.04
N ALA A 11 0.27 4.97 -8.46
CA ALA A 11 0.14 5.94 -7.37
C ALA A 11 -0.57 7.21 -7.81
N LEU A 12 -0.20 7.79 -8.95
CA LEU A 12 -0.85 8.99 -9.47
C LEU A 12 -2.34 8.75 -9.77
N LEU A 13 -2.66 7.63 -10.43
CA LEU A 13 -4.04 7.32 -10.78
C LEU A 13 -4.88 7.02 -9.53
N SER A 14 -4.37 6.25 -8.57
CA SER A 14 -5.10 5.98 -7.33
C SER A 14 -5.38 7.27 -6.57
N SER A 15 -4.38 8.14 -6.40
CA SER A 15 -4.56 9.43 -5.72
C SER A 15 -5.55 10.35 -6.45
N ILE A 16 -5.54 10.39 -7.79
CA ILE A 16 -6.54 11.16 -8.56
C ILE A 16 -7.94 10.62 -8.31
N ILE A 17 -8.13 9.30 -8.38
CA ILE A 17 -9.45 8.68 -8.17
C ILE A 17 -9.91 8.89 -6.73
N GLU A 18 -9.04 8.74 -5.74
CA GLU A 18 -9.34 9.02 -4.34
C GLU A 18 -9.83 10.46 -4.14
N VAL A 19 -9.12 11.45 -4.69
CA VAL A 19 -9.55 12.86 -4.62
C VAL A 19 -10.92 13.07 -5.28
N LEU A 20 -11.15 12.46 -6.45
CA LEU A 20 -12.41 12.59 -7.19
C LEU A 20 -13.59 11.90 -6.50
N VAL A 21 -13.36 10.73 -5.88
CA VAL A 21 -14.38 9.92 -5.21
C VAL A 21 -14.69 10.47 -3.81
N MET A 22 -13.67 10.98 -3.11
CA MET A 22 -13.79 11.40 -1.72
C MET A 22 -14.05 12.91 -1.57
N GLY A 23 -14.03 13.67 -2.66
CA GLY A 23 -14.36 15.11 -2.67
C GLY A 23 -13.31 16.01 -2.02
N GLY A 24 -12.07 15.54 -1.92
CA GLY A 24 -10.97 16.15 -1.17
C GLY A 24 -10.49 15.25 -0.01
N MET A 25 -9.31 15.54 0.55
CA MET A 25 -8.85 14.86 1.78
C MET A 25 -9.52 15.51 2.99
N PRO A 26 -10.47 14.85 3.69
CA PRO A 26 -11.04 15.41 4.90
C PRO A 26 -9.93 15.53 5.97
N PRO A 27 -9.93 16.60 6.80
CA PRO A 27 -9.01 16.70 7.92
C PRO A 27 -9.22 15.50 8.86
N VAL A 28 -8.15 14.75 9.15
CA VAL A 28 -8.16 13.48 9.91
C VAL A 28 -8.31 13.73 11.42
N SER A 29 -9.21 14.61 11.83
CA SER A 29 -9.34 15.02 13.24
C SER A 29 -10.39 14.24 14.03
N ARG A 30 -11.13 13.28 13.42
CA ARG A 30 -12.04 12.34 14.11
C ARG A 30 -12.11 11.00 13.37
N LEU A 31 -12.29 9.90 14.11
CA LEU A 31 -12.71 8.58 13.59
C LEU A 31 -14.15 8.63 13.09
N ASP A 32 -14.41 9.46 12.09
CA ASP A 32 -15.71 9.53 11.45
C ASP A 32 -15.93 8.30 10.56
N PRO A 33 -17.18 7.85 10.35
CA PRO A 33 -17.52 6.76 9.42
C PRO A 33 -16.91 6.93 8.03
N MET A 34 -16.64 8.17 7.62
CA MET A 34 -15.96 8.49 6.37
C MET A 34 -14.51 8.01 6.35
N LEU A 35 -13.77 8.07 7.45
CA LEU A 35 -12.41 7.54 7.54
C LEU A 35 -12.40 6.01 7.36
N PHE A 36 -13.36 5.30 7.95
CA PHE A 36 -13.51 3.85 7.74
C PHE A 36 -13.83 3.50 6.28
N LEU A 37 -14.70 4.29 5.63
CA LEU A 37 -14.99 4.11 4.21
C LEU A 37 -13.74 4.35 3.36
N ILE A 38 -12.98 5.39 3.65
CA ILE A 38 -11.71 5.70 2.96
C ILE A 38 -10.72 4.55 3.13
N LEU A 39 -10.55 4.05 4.35
CA LEU A 39 -9.64 2.94 4.66
C LEU A 39 -10.06 1.61 4.02
N ALA A 40 -11.34 1.45 3.65
CA ALA A 40 -11.83 0.29 2.92
C ALA A 40 -11.75 0.47 1.39
N VAL A 41 -12.00 1.68 0.88
CA VAL A 41 -12.07 1.97 -0.57
C VAL A 41 -10.69 2.25 -1.17
N ALA A 42 -9.81 2.99 -0.47
CA ALA A 42 -8.49 3.32 -0.98
C ALA A 42 -7.68 2.05 -1.34
N PRO A 43 -7.61 1.00 -0.49
CA PRO A 43 -6.92 -0.24 -0.86
C PRO A 43 -7.45 -0.92 -2.12
N VAL A 44 -8.75 -0.81 -2.42
CA VAL A 44 -9.34 -1.34 -3.65
C VAL A 44 -8.76 -0.64 -4.87
N LEU A 45 -8.71 0.70 -4.82
CA LEU A 45 -8.17 1.53 -5.89
C LEU A 45 -6.67 1.29 -6.06
N GLU A 46 -5.93 1.29 -4.96
CA GLU A 46 -4.48 1.15 -4.98
C GLU A 46 -4.03 -0.23 -5.49
N GLU A 47 -4.59 -1.32 -4.96
CA GLU A 47 -4.26 -2.66 -5.45
C GLU A 47 -4.76 -2.88 -6.87
N GLY A 48 -5.94 -2.35 -7.21
CA GLY A 48 -6.49 -2.39 -8.56
C GLY A 48 -5.56 -1.70 -9.57
N CYS A 49 -5.09 -0.49 -9.26
CA CYS A 49 -4.15 0.26 -10.10
C CYS A 49 -2.81 -0.48 -10.22
N LYS A 50 -2.24 -0.94 -9.10
CA LYS A 50 -0.96 -1.68 -9.12
C LYS A 50 -1.07 -2.96 -9.95
N ARG A 51 -2.16 -3.73 -9.81
CA ARG A 51 -2.36 -4.95 -10.59
C ARG A 51 -2.64 -4.66 -12.06
N GLY A 52 -3.43 -3.64 -12.36
CA GLY A 52 -3.73 -3.20 -13.73
C GLY A 52 -2.46 -2.78 -14.47
N PHE A 53 -1.65 -1.91 -13.87
CA PHE A 53 -0.39 -1.46 -14.46
C PHE A 53 0.70 -2.54 -14.47
N SER A 54 0.74 -3.42 -13.46
CA SER A 54 1.60 -4.61 -13.48
C SER A 54 1.32 -5.46 -14.73
N ARG A 55 0.05 -5.68 -15.08
CA ARG A 55 -0.35 -6.41 -16.29
C ARG A 55 -0.04 -5.63 -17.57
N LEU A 56 -0.44 -4.36 -17.63
CA LEU A 56 -0.25 -3.51 -18.82
C LEU A 56 1.22 -3.40 -19.24
N PHE A 57 2.12 -3.29 -18.28
CA PHE A 57 3.56 -3.13 -18.52
C PHE A 57 4.36 -4.43 -18.39
N ALA A 58 3.70 -5.59 -18.23
CA ALA A 58 4.32 -6.88 -17.94
C ALA A 58 5.38 -6.78 -16.82
N ALA A 59 5.07 -6.01 -15.78
CA ALA A 59 5.97 -5.67 -14.70
C ALA A 59 5.70 -6.52 -13.45
N PRO A 60 6.74 -7.02 -12.75
CA PRO A 60 6.55 -7.76 -11.51
C PRO A 60 5.79 -6.94 -10.47
N TRP A 61 4.69 -7.48 -9.96
CA TRP A 61 3.79 -6.77 -9.03
C TRP A 61 4.54 -6.29 -7.78
N GLY A 62 5.47 -7.08 -7.24
CA GLY A 62 6.30 -6.63 -6.11
C GLY A 62 7.13 -5.37 -6.42
N LYS A 63 7.65 -5.24 -7.65
CA LYS A 63 8.40 -4.03 -8.06
C LYS A 63 7.48 -2.83 -8.31
N VAL A 64 6.27 -3.07 -8.82
CA VAL A 64 5.23 -2.03 -8.93
C VAL A 64 4.85 -1.53 -7.54
N GLY A 65 4.64 -2.45 -6.59
CA GLY A 65 4.37 -2.13 -5.18
C GLY A 65 5.50 -1.32 -4.53
N LEU A 66 6.76 -1.66 -4.79
CA LEU A 66 7.91 -0.87 -4.31
C LEU A 66 7.86 0.59 -4.82
N SER A 67 7.70 0.79 -6.12
CA SER A 67 7.66 2.14 -6.69
C SER A 67 6.42 2.93 -6.27
N PHE A 68 5.29 2.26 -6.12
CA PHE A 68 4.09 2.85 -5.53
C PHE A 68 4.36 3.32 -4.09
N GLY A 69 4.91 2.45 -3.23
CA GLY A 69 5.17 2.79 -1.83
C GLY A 69 6.20 3.91 -1.67
N ILE A 70 7.15 4.05 -2.59
CA ILE A 70 8.05 5.21 -2.61
C ILE A 70 7.24 6.49 -2.89
N MET A 71 6.37 6.50 -3.89
CA MET A 71 5.57 7.69 -4.23
C MET A 71 4.59 8.07 -3.12
N GLU A 72 3.89 7.09 -2.58
CA GLU A 72 2.95 7.30 -1.47
C GLU A 72 3.70 7.77 -0.21
N GLY A 73 4.84 7.14 0.11
CA GLY A 73 5.72 7.56 1.19
C GLY A 73 6.27 8.98 1.01
N LEU A 74 6.62 9.38 -0.22
CA LEU A 74 7.05 10.75 -0.50
C LEU A 74 5.92 11.75 -0.21
N GLY A 75 4.67 11.41 -0.55
CA GLY A 75 3.50 12.20 -0.16
C GLY A 75 3.40 12.42 1.36
N LYS A 76 3.67 11.37 2.15
CA LYS A 76 3.72 11.42 3.62
C LYS A 76 4.84 12.32 4.16
N LEU A 77 5.98 12.41 3.47
CA LEU A 77 7.08 13.33 3.82
C LEU A 77 6.74 14.79 3.54
N VAL A 78 6.10 15.06 2.39
CA VAL A 78 5.72 16.43 1.99
C VAL A 78 4.59 16.98 2.87
N GLY A 79 3.83 16.11 3.54
CA GLY A 79 2.79 16.49 4.51
C GLY A 79 3.29 17.19 5.79
N LEU A 80 4.61 17.26 6.04
CA LEU A 80 5.26 17.99 7.16
C LEU A 80 4.70 17.69 8.57
N GLU A 81 4.17 16.49 8.81
CA GLU A 81 3.76 16.05 10.16
C GLU A 81 4.91 15.38 10.92
N GLU A 82 4.89 15.45 12.25
CA GLU A 82 5.79 14.69 13.13
C GLU A 82 5.64 13.18 12.86
N GLY A 83 6.76 12.46 12.70
CA GLY A 83 6.74 11.02 12.38
C GLY A 83 6.69 10.66 10.88
N SER A 84 6.65 11.66 9.99
CA SER A 84 6.63 11.50 8.52
C SER A 84 7.75 10.59 7.95
N GLY A 85 8.94 10.61 8.56
CA GLY A 85 10.04 9.71 8.19
C GLY A 85 9.71 8.23 8.36
N LEU A 86 9.08 7.85 9.46
CA LEU A 86 8.65 6.46 9.70
C LEU A 86 7.50 6.08 8.75
N GLY A 87 6.57 7.00 8.50
CA GLY A 87 5.47 6.81 7.55
C GLY A 87 5.96 6.46 6.13
N PHE A 88 7.05 7.08 5.68
CA PHE A 88 7.72 6.74 4.42
C PHE A 88 8.17 5.27 4.39
N PHE A 89 8.94 4.85 5.39
CA PHE A 89 9.48 3.48 5.42
C PHE A 89 8.37 2.44 5.55
N ILE A 90 7.37 2.70 6.38
CA ILE A 90 6.21 1.82 6.55
C ILE A 90 5.52 1.60 5.20
N SER A 91 5.23 2.68 4.46
CA SER A 91 4.64 2.61 3.12
C SER A 91 5.50 1.77 2.16
N VAL A 92 6.79 2.08 2.04
CA VAL A 92 7.69 1.37 1.13
C VAL A 92 7.73 -0.13 1.44
N LEU A 93 7.91 -0.49 2.71
CA LEU A 93 8.02 -1.88 3.14
C LEU A 93 6.71 -2.64 2.95
N PHE A 94 5.59 -2.04 3.31
CA PHE A 94 4.28 -2.67 3.20
C PHE A 94 3.91 -2.93 1.74
N HIS A 95 3.97 -1.91 0.87
CA HIS A 95 3.54 -2.06 -0.53
C HIS A 95 4.48 -2.99 -1.32
N TRP A 96 5.79 -2.94 -1.04
CA TRP A 96 6.73 -3.88 -1.65
C TRP A 96 6.49 -5.31 -1.15
N GLY A 97 6.40 -5.48 0.17
CA GLY A 97 6.22 -6.78 0.80
C GLY A 97 4.93 -7.45 0.37
N LEU A 98 3.80 -6.73 0.42
CA LEU A 98 2.50 -7.23 -0.01
C LEU A 98 2.50 -7.59 -1.49
N GLY A 99 3.00 -6.70 -2.37
CA GLY A 99 3.05 -6.98 -3.81
C GLY A 99 3.93 -8.19 -4.14
N ARG A 100 5.06 -8.35 -3.44
CA ARG A 100 5.95 -9.50 -3.61
C ARG A 100 5.31 -10.77 -3.07
N HIS A 101 4.64 -10.72 -1.93
CA HIS A 101 3.97 -11.87 -1.32
C HIS A 101 2.76 -12.32 -2.16
N ALA A 102 1.98 -11.38 -2.68
CA ALA A 102 0.90 -11.63 -3.61
C ALA A 102 1.39 -12.24 -4.92
N GLN A 103 2.52 -11.76 -5.46
CA GLN A 103 3.15 -12.35 -6.64
C GLN A 103 3.65 -13.77 -6.39
N ALA A 104 4.41 -14.00 -5.31
CA ALA A 104 4.95 -15.32 -4.98
C ALA A 104 3.86 -16.35 -4.65
N GLY A 105 2.81 -15.91 -3.96
CA GLY A 105 1.69 -16.75 -3.55
C GLY A 105 0.58 -16.89 -4.60
N ARG A 106 0.71 -16.24 -5.77
CA ARG A 106 -0.34 -16.14 -6.80
C ARG A 106 -1.68 -15.71 -6.21
N TRP A 107 -1.62 -14.70 -5.34
CA TRP A 107 -2.81 -14.21 -4.67
C TRP A 107 -3.76 -13.57 -5.70
N PRO A 108 -5.04 -13.96 -5.71
CA PRO A 108 -6.02 -13.20 -6.46
C PRO A 108 -6.11 -11.78 -5.90
N LEU A 109 -6.46 -10.81 -6.75
CA LEU A 109 -6.53 -9.40 -6.39
C LEU A 109 -7.36 -9.15 -5.12
N LEU A 110 -8.47 -9.87 -4.95
CA LEU A 110 -9.33 -9.77 -3.77
C LEU A 110 -8.61 -10.10 -2.45
N VAL A 111 -7.67 -11.05 -2.46
CA VAL A 111 -6.90 -11.41 -1.27
C VAL A 111 -5.88 -10.31 -0.95
N ALA A 112 -5.23 -9.73 -1.96
CA ALA A 112 -4.34 -8.58 -1.75
C ALA A 112 -5.08 -7.36 -1.20
N ILE A 113 -6.27 -7.06 -1.74
CA ILE A 113 -7.15 -6.00 -1.24
C ILE A 113 -7.53 -6.29 0.23
N GLY A 114 -8.00 -7.50 0.54
CA GLY A 114 -8.40 -7.86 1.90
C GLY A 114 -7.26 -7.74 2.91
N ALA A 115 -6.05 -8.15 2.53
CA ALA A 115 -4.86 -8.00 3.37
C ALA A 115 -4.52 -6.52 3.60
N HIS A 116 -4.67 -5.67 2.59
CA HIS A 116 -4.41 -4.24 2.70
C HIS A 116 -5.46 -3.52 3.54
N VAL A 117 -6.75 -3.77 3.31
CA VAL A 117 -7.82 -3.26 4.19
C VAL A 117 -7.58 -3.69 5.64
N GLY A 118 -7.26 -4.97 5.86
CA GLY A 118 -6.94 -5.48 7.20
C GLY A 118 -5.74 -4.78 7.84
N TYR A 119 -4.70 -4.49 7.08
CA TYR A 119 -3.54 -3.73 7.53
C TYR A 119 -3.91 -2.30 7.95
N ASN A 120 -4.70 -1.60 7.14
CA ASN A 120 -5.14 -0.22 7.43
C ASN A 120 -6.06 -0.14 8.64
N LEU A 121 -7.02 -1.06 8.77
CA LEU A 121 -7.88 -1.16 9.96
C LEU A 121 -7.07 -1.54 11.21
N GLY A 122 -6.09 -2.43 11.06
CA GLY A 122 -5.13 -2.77 12.11
C GLY A 122 -4.33 -1.54 12.58
N ALA A 123 -3.86 -0.70 11.65
CA ALA A 123 -3.15 0.53 11.97
C ALA A 123 -3.98 1.47 12.85
N VAL A 124 -5.25 1.66 12.50
CA VAL A 124 -6.20 2.44 13.32
C VAL A 124 -6.37 1.80 14.70
N GLY A 125 -6.57 0.48 14.76
CA GLY A 125 -6.69 -0.25 16.02
C GLY A 125 -5.46 -0.09 16.91
N PHE A 126 -4.25 -0.23 16.36
CA PHE A 126 -3.01 -0.03 17.10
C PHE A 126 -2.81 1.42 17.54
N HIS A 127 -3.17 2.40 16.71
CA HIS A 127 -3.11 3.80 17.09
C HIS A 127 -4.03 4.09 18.28
N LEU A 128 -5.26 3.57 18.25
CA LEU A 128 -6.21 3.70 19.37
C LEU A 128 -5.73 3.06 20.68
N LEU A 129 -4.98 1.95 20.59
CA LEU A 129 -4.55 1.19 21.78
C LEU A 129 -3.18 1.63 22.31
N MET A 130 -2.28 2.10 21.44
CA MET A 130 -0.86 2.27 21.75
C MET A 130 -0.31 3.65 21.37
N SER A 131 -1.13 4.57 20.84
CA SER A 131 -0.77 5.92 20.41
C SER A 131 0.55 5.94 19.63
N ASP A 132 1.61 6.47 20.24
CA ASP A 132 2.89 6.79 19.60
C ASP A 132 3.69 5.53 19.26
N LEU A 133 3.41 4.40 19.92
CA LEU A 133 4.05 3.11 19.63
C LEU A 133 3.45 2.42 18.40
N SER A 134 2.27 2.85 17.93
CA SER A 134 1.60 2.23 16.79
C SER A 134 2.46 2.23 15.53
N SER A 135 3.17 3.32 15.23
CA SER A 135 4.08 3.41 14.09
C SER A 135 5.22 2.38 14.15
N LEU A 136 5.73 2.06 15.34
CA LEU A 136 6.75 1.01 15.51
C LEU A 136 6.17 -0.39 15.29
N VAL A 137 4.93 -0.63 15.74
CA VAL A 137 4.22 -1.89 15.46
C VAL A 137 3.97 -2.04 13.96
N MET A 138 3.49 -1.00 13.29
CA MET A 138 3.26 -1.01 11.85
C MET A 138 4.54 -1.20 11.05
N LEU A 139 5.65 -0.60 11.49
CA LEU A 139 6.98 -0.83 10.91
C LEU A 139 7.40 -2.30 11.07
N ALA A 140 7.26 -2.88 12.27
CA ALA A 140 7.59 -4.27 12.52
C ALA A 140 6.74 -5.23 11.66
N LEU A 141 5.43 -4.99 11.57
CA LEU A 141 4.52 -5.76 10.74
C LEU A 141 4.89 -5.66 9.25
N SER A 142 5.18 -4.47 8.75
CA SER A 142 5.63 -4.26 7.36
C SER A 142 6.93 -4.98 7.08
N GLY A 143 7.88 -4.94 8.03
CA GLY A 143 9.13 -5.68 7.97
C GLY A 143 8.91 -7.20 7.93
N LEU A 144 7.99 -7.73 8.74
CA LEU A 144 7.62 -9.14 8.73
C LEU A 144 6.95 -9.58 7.42
N ILE A 145 6.04 -8.75 6.87
CA ILE A 145 5.41 -9.01 5.57
C ILE A 145 6.48 -9.08 4.48
N LEU A 146 7.40 -8.10 4.45
CA LEU A 146 8.50 -8.09 3.48
C LEU A 146 9.39 -9.32 3.68
N TRP A 147 9.82 -9.61 4.90
CA TRP A 147 10.66 -10.78 5.21
C TRP A 147 9.98 -12.10 4.78
N ALA A 148 8.70 -12.29 5.12
CA ALA A 148 7.92 -13.46 4.73
C ALA A 148 7.78 -13.58 3.20
N SER A 149 7.71 -12.46 2.48
CA SER A 149 7.69 -12.45 1.01
C SER A 149 8.99 -12.97 0.38
N PHE A 150 10.13 -12.91 1.09
CA PHE A 150 11.41 -13.46 0.60
C PHE A 150 11.58 -14.96 0.86
N GLN A 151 10.76 -15.55 1.74
CA GLN A 151 10.76 -17.00 1.98
C GLN A 151 10.15 -17.80 0.83
N ARG A 152 9.56 -17.12 -0.16
CA ARG A 152 8.97 -17.74 -1.34
C ARG A 152 9.67 -17.28 -2.61
N PRO A 153 9.95 -18.19 -3.56
CA PRO A 153 10.46 -17.81 -4.87
C PRO A 153 9.42 -16.95 -5.59
N VAL A 154 9.91 -15.94 -6.31
CA VAL A 154 9.08 -15.07 -7.16
C VAL A 154 9.45 -15.40 -8.59
N ASP A 155 8.55 -16.10 -9.28
CA ASP A 155 8.73 -16.33 -10.71
C ASP A 155 8.61 -15.00 -11.45
N ALA A 156 9.70 -14.58 -12.11
CA ALA A 156 9.74 -13.35 -12.88
C ALA A 156 8.73 -13.32 -14.03
N ALA A 157 8.20 -14.48 -14.43
CA ALA A 157 7.25 -14.70 -15.51
C ALA A 157 5.79 -14.92 -15.04
N ALA A 158 5.52 -15.00 -13.74
CA ALA A 158 4.16 -15.22 -13.24
C ALA A 158 3.35 -13.91 -13.22
N SER A 159 3.12 -13.34 -14.40
CA SER A 159 1.80 -12.75 -14.64
C SER A 159 0.83 -13.94 -14.67
N ASP A 160 0.02 -14.14 -13.63
CA ASP A 160 -1.10 -15.09 -13.76
C ASP A 160 -1.90 -14.74 -15.03
N PRO A 161 -2.41 -15.76 -15.75
CA PRO A 161 -3.22 -15.58 -16.95
C PRO A 161 -4.41 -14.62 -16.75
#